data_AF-A0A1F5FXV3-F1
#
_entry.id   AF-A0A1F5FXV3-F1
#
_cell.length_a   1.000
_cell.length_b   1.000
_cell.length_c   1.000
_cell.angle_alpha   90.00
_cell.angle_beta   90.00
_cell.angle_gamma   90.00
#
_symmetry.space_group_name_H-M   'P 1'
#
loop_
_entity.id
_entity.type
_entity.pdbx_description
1 polymer ?
#
loop_
_entity_poly.entity_id
_entity_poly.type
_entity_poly.pdbx_seq_one_letter_code
_entity_poly.pdbx_strand_id
1 'polypeptide(L)'
;MDVYQSSYKAIPRLLAEGYGKRHQKAGFQKYLDDAMGKCNETVVSLEQCRDIYKIDEVLINELVDTYDKVGRQLYKLSMAWAKFKRRLT
;
A
#
# COMPACT_ATOMS: atom_id res chain seq x y z
N MET A 1 10.20 9.90 -18.10
CA MET A 1 10.76 9.84 -16.73
C MET A 1 9.61 10.18 -15.80
N ASP A 2 8.86 9.25 -15.22
CA ASP A 2 9.31 8.45 -14.07
C ASP A 2 8.27 7.33 -13.78
N VAL A 3 8.08 6.36 -14.69
CA VAL A 3 7.04 5.30 -14.57
C VAL A 3 7.50 4.13 -13.67
N TYR A 4 8.76 4.13 -13.24
CA TYR A 4 9.35 3.10 -12.35
C TYR A 4 9.69 3.68 -10.97
N GLN A 5 8.73 4.33 -10.32
CA GLN A 5 8.80 4.45 -8.86
C GLN A 5 8.53 3.04 -8.30
N SER A 6 9.59 2.35 -7.86
CA SER A 6 9.52 0.98 -7.33
C SER A 6 8.32 0.83 -6.39
N SER A 7 7.45 -0.16 -6.64
CA SER A 7 6.09 -0.24 -6.06
C SER A 7 6.07 -0.08 -4.54
N TYR A 8 7.11 -0.54 -3.84
CA TYR A 8 7.23 -0.36 -2.39
C TYR A 8 7.39 1.11 -1.94
N LYS A 9 8.11 1.95 -2.68
CA LYS A 9 8.30 3.38 -2.36
C LYS A 9 7.03 4.18 -2.63
N ALA A 10 6.17 3.70 -3.53
CA ALA A 10 4.92 4.37 -3.87
C ALA A 10 3.91 4.31 -2.72
N ILE A 11 3.88 3.22 -1.94
CA ILE A 11 2.93 3.03 -0.83
C ILE A 11 2.97 4.21 0.17
N PRO A 12 4.11 4.54 0.82
CA PRO A 12 4.16 5.65 1.77
C PRO A 12 3.93 7.01 1.12
N ARG A 13 4.30 7.19 -0.16
CA ARG A 13 4.09 8.45 -0.89
C ARG A 13 2.60 8.69 -1.18
N LEU A 14 1.89 7.65 -1.63
CA LEU A 14 0.45 7.70 -1.86
C LEU A 14 -0.31 7.99 -0.57
N LEU A 15 0.10 7.39 0.55
CA LEU A 15 -0.46 7.69 1.87
C LEU A 15 -0.27 9.16 2.26
N ALA A 16 0.95 9.69 2.12
CA ALA A 16 1.25 11.09 2.44
C ALA A 16 0.46 12.07 1.55
N GLU A 17 0.46 11.84 0.23
CA GLU A 17 -0.26 12.68 -0.73
C GLU A 17 -1.78 12.62 -0.53
N GLY A 18 -2.31 11.41 -0.35
CA GLY A 18 -3.73 11.17 -0.09
C GLY A 18 -4.19 11.83 1.21
N TYR A 19 -3.39 11.77 2.27
CA TYR A 19 -3.71 12.41 3.54
C TYR A 19 -3.73 13.95 3.44
N GLY A 20 -2.96 14.54 2.54
CA GLY A 20 -3.08 15.96 2.19
C GLY A 20 -4.48 16.32 1.67
N LYS A 21 -5.15 15.37 1.01
CA LYS A 21 -6.50 15.50 0.46
C LYS A 21 -7.61 14.97 1.38
N ARG A 22 -7.30 14.68 2.65
CA ARG A 22 -8.27 14.14 3.66
C ARG A 22 -9.54 14.97 3.88
N HIS A 23 -9.54 16.24 3.48
CA HIS A 23 -10.73 17.08 3.53
C HIS A 23 -11.80 16.65 2.50
N GLN A 24 -11.39 15.96 1.44
CA GLN A 24 -12.25 15.31 0.46
C GLN A 24 -12.29 13.81 0.76
N LYS A 25 -13.45 13.30 1.20
CA LYS A 25 -13.59 11.89 1.58
C LYS A 25 -13.18 10.93 0.45
N ALA A 26 -13.70 11.16 -0.76
CA ALA A 26 -13.34 10.39 -1.95
C ALA A 26 -11.88 10.62 -2.38
N GLY A 27 -11.34 11.79 -2.06
CA GLY A 27 -9.94 12.15 -2.34
C GLY A 27 -8.99 11.17 -1.68
N PHE A 28 -9.02 11.06 -0.34
CA PHE A 28 -8.11 10.14 0.35
C PHE A 28 -8.42 8.66 0.07
N GLN A 29 -9.70 8.30 -0.12
CA GLN A 29 -10.11 6.93 -0.44
C GLN A 29 -9.38 6.38 -1.68
N LYS A 30 -9.32 7.15 -2.76
CA LYS A 30 -8.61 6.75 -3.98
C LYS A 30 -7.14 6.39 -3.72
N TYR A 31 -6.44 7.20 -2.92
CA TYR A 31 -5.03 6.94 -2.61
C TYR A 31 -4.83 5.70 -1.74
N LEU A 32 -5.79 5.36 -0.87
CA LEU A 32 -5.75 4.11 -0.11
C LEU A 32 -5.90 2.89 -1.04
N ASP A 33 -6.77 3.00 -2.03
CA ASP A 33 -6.97 1.95 -3.04
C ASP A 33 -5.72 1.80 -3.94
N ASP A 34 -5.14 2.92 -4.39
CA ASP A 34 -3.89 2.94 -5.16
C ASP A 34 -2.71 2.36 -4.34
N ALA A 35 -2.61 2.71 -3.05
CA ALA A 35 -1.58 2.18 -2.15
C ALA A 35 -1.73 0.68 -1.93
N MET A 36 -2.97 0.16 -1.84
CA MET A 36 -3.25 -1.27 -1.78
C MET A 36 -2.77 -1.98 -3.06
N GLY A 37 -3.06 -1.41 -4.23
CA GLY A 37 -2.56 -1.92 -5.51
C GLY A 37 -1.04 -2.06 -5.52
N LYS A 38 -0.33 -1.02 -5.05
CA LYS A 38 1.15 -1.04 -4.95
C LYS A 38 1.70 -2.02 -3.92
N CYS A 39 0.96 -2.25 -2.82
CA CYS A 39 1.28 -3.30 -1.86
C CYS A 39 1.21 -4.69 -2.52
N ASN A 40 0.15 -4.97 -3.25
CA ASN A 40 -0.04 -6.26 -3.93
C ASN A 40 1.00 -6.49 -5.04
N GLU A 41 1.30 -5.46 -5.86
CA GLU A 41 2.38 -5.53 -6.86
C GLU A 41 3.74 -5.85 -6.21
N THR A 42 4.00 -5.32 -5.03
CA THR A 42 5.25 -5.56 -4.29
C THR A 42 5.34 -7.02 -3.83
N VAL A 43 4.24 -7.59 -3.31
CA VAL A 43 4.19 -9.02 -2.94
C VAL A 43 4.46 -9.90 -4.14
N VAL A 44 3.79 -9.66 -5.27
CA VAL A 44 4.02 -10.43 -6.52
C VAL A 44 5.48 -10.33 -6.97
N SER A 45 6.09 -9.14 -6.87
CA SER A 45 7.49 -8.94 -7.23
C SER A 45 8.44 -9.72 -6.30
N LEU A 46 8.13 -9.81 -5.00
CA LEU A 46 8.89 -10.62 -4.03
C LEU A 46 8.78 -12.12 -4.32
N GLU A 47 7.59 -12.60 -4.67
CA GLU A 47 7.39 -13.99 -5.08
C GLU A 47 8.14 -14.32 -6.37
N GLN A 48 8.18 -13.41 -7.34
CA GLN A 48 9.01 -13.56 -8.54
C GLN A 48 10.51 -13.61 -8.21
N CYS A 49 10.98 -12.81 -7.23
CA CYS A 49 12.35 -12.89 -6.72
C CYS A 49 12.68 -14.27 -6.14
N ARG A 50 11.75 -14.89 -5.41
CA ARG A 50 11.88 -16.27 -4.92
C ARG A 50 11.95 -17.26 -6.09
N ASP A 51 10.95 -17.21 -6.98
CA ASP A 51 10.71 -18.29 -7.94
C ASP A 51 11.67 -18.26 -9.14
N ILE A 52 12.01 -17.06 -9.64
CA ILE A 52 12.83 -16.87 -10.84
C ILE A 52 14.31 -16.71 -10.47
N TYR A 53 14.57 -15.85 -9.48
CA TYR A 53 15.93 -15.43 -9.14
C TYR A 53 16.54 -16.24 -7.99
N LYS A 54 15.77 -17.15 -7.39
CA LYS A 54 16.21 -18.06 -6.31
C LYS A 54 16.86 -17.30 -5.15
N ILE A 55 16.30 -16.12 -4.84
CA ILE A 55 16.68 -15.36 -3.65
C ILE A 55 16.28 -16.16 -2.41
N ASP A 56 17.01 -15.97 -1.30
CA ASP A 56 16.78 -16.65 -0.03
C ASP A 56 15.30 -16.65 0.39
N GLU A 57 14.75 -17.84 0.60
CA GLU A 57 13.32 -18.03 0.88
C GLU A 57 12.92 -17.45 2.24
N VAL A 58 13.80 -17.52 3.23
CA VAL A 58 13.53 -16.98 4.57
C VAL A 58 13.36 -15.47 4.48
N LEU A 59 14.29 -14.77 3.82
CA LEU A 59 14.20 -13.34 3.56
C LEU A 59 12.94 -12.97 2.78
N ILE A 60 12.61 -13.69 1.72
CA ILE A 60 11.39 -13.38 0.94
C ILE A 60 10.13 -13.58 1.80
N ASN A 61 10.04 -14.66 2.57
CA ASN A 61 8.88 -14.91 3.44
C ASN A 61 8.71 -13.82 4.51
N GLU A 62 9.80 -13.34 5.11
CA GLU A 62 9.77 -12.21 6.05
C GLU A 62 9.27 -10.92 5.40
N LEU A 63 9.72 -10.64 4.16
CA LEU A 63 9.28 -9.48 3.40
C LEU A 63 7.79 -9.59 3.01
N VAL A 64 7.35 -10.76 2.53
CA VAL A 64 5.96 -11.00 2.17
C VAL A 64 5.04 -10.85 3.39
N ASP A 65 5.41 -11.43 4.54
CA ASP A 65 4.66 -11.25 5.80
C ASP A 65 4.59 -9.77 6.22
N THR A 66 5.67 -9.02 6.04
CA THR A 66 5.67 -7.57 6.29
C THR A 66 4.67 -6.84 5.40
N TYR A 67 4.64 -7.13 4.10
CA TYR A 67 3.68 -6.48 3.18
C TYR A 67 2.24 -6.99 3.36
N ASP A 68 2.01 -8.23 3.78
CA ASP A 68 0.67 -8.71 4.17
C ASP A 68 0.13 -7.89 5.35
N LYS A 69 0.97 -7.64 6.37
CA LYS A 69 0.61 -6.77 7.49
C LYS A 69 0.29 -5.34 7.04
N VAL A 70 1.08 -4.78 6.12
CA VAL A 70 0.81 -3.46 5.51
C VAL A 70 -0.53 -3.47 4.77
N GLY A 71 -0.81 -4.48 3.95
CA GLY A 71 -2.08 -4.64 3.25
C GLY A 71 -3.26 -4.67 4.22
N ARG A 72 -3.19 -5.44 5.30
CA ARG A 72 -4.24 -5.47 6.34
C ARG A 72 -4.44 -4.11 7.01
N GLN A 73 -3.37 -3.36 7.26
CA GLN A 73 -3.45 -2.00 7.80
C GLN A 73 -4.12 -1.03 6.83
N LEU A 74 -3.74 -1.07 5.55
CA LEU A 74 -4.36 -0.27 4.48
C LEU A 74 -5.85 -0.57 4.35
N TYR A 75 -6.24 -1.85 4.37
CA TYR A 75 -7.65 -2.26 4.32
C TYR A 75 -8.45 -1.71 5.50
N LYS A 76 -7.93 -1.87 6.73
CA LYS A 76 -8.59 -1.36 7.94
C LYS A 76 -8.72 0.16 7.89
N LEU A 77 -7.69 0.87 7.44
CA LEU A 77 -7.70 2.32 7.28
C LEU A 77 -8.74 2.76 6.24
N SER A 78 -8.80 2.09 5.09
CA SER A 78 -9.80 2.30 4.04
C SER A 78 -11.23 2.12 4.59
N MET A 79 -11.48 1.04 5.31
CA MET A 79 -12.79 0.77 5.94
C MET A 79 -13.16 1.82 7.01
N ALA A 80 -12.20 2.24 7.82
CA ALA A 80 -12.41 3.28 8.82
C ALA A 80 -12.70 4.64 8.15
N TRP A 81 -11.97 4.97 7.10
CA TRP A 81 -12.15 6.22 6.34
C TRP A 81 -13.50 6.28 5.63
N ALA A 82 -13.94 5.17 5.03
CA ALA A 82 -15.27 5.05 4.43
C ALA A 82 -16.41 5.33 5.43
N LYS A 83 -16.20 5.03 6.71
CA LYS A 83 -17.17 5.31 7.79
C LYS A 83 -16.95 6.66 8.47
N PHE A 84 -15.83 7.33 8.21
CA PHE A 84 -15.48 8.59 8.84
C PHE A 84 -16.49 9.67 8.49
N LYS A 85 -17.07 10.28 9.53
CA LYS A 85 -17.87 11.52 9.46
C LYS A 85 -17.03 12.60 10.11
N ARG A 86 -16.70 13.66 9.36
CA ARG A 86 -15.98 14.80 9.92
C ARG A 86 -16.85 15.39 11.03
N ARG A 87 -16.36 15.39 12.28
CA ARG A 87 -17.04 16.12 13.35
C ARG A 87 -17.08 17.59 12.93
N LEU A 88 -18.27 18.14 12.77
CA LEU A 88 -18.47 19.57 12.69
C LEU A 88 -18.26 20.08 14.12
N THR A 89 -17.06 20.58 14.40
CA THR A 89 -16.81 21.49 15.52
C THR A 89 -17.21 22.89 15.13
#